data_AF-A0A6B1HI66-F1
#
_entry.id   AF-A0A6B1HI66-F1
#
_cell.length_a   1.000
_cell.length_b   1.000
_cell.length_c   1.000
_cell.angle_alpha   90.00
_cell.angle_beta   90.00
_cell.angle_gamma   90.00
#
_symmetry.space_group_name_H-M   'P 1'
#
loop_
_entity.id
_entity.type
_entity.pdbx_description
1 polymer ?
#
loop_
_entity_poly.entity_id
_entity_poly.type
_entity_poly.pdbx_seq_one_letter_code
_entity_poly.pdbx_strand_id
1 'polypeptide(L)' 'MIEDLKSRLEGAFADAEVAVDGEGNRFEIHLVSAAFDGLTRVKRQQAVYAVIGDLI' A
#
# COMPACT_ATOMS: atom_id res chain seq x y z
N MET A 1 0.92 -6.20 12.60
CA MET A 1 0.25 -4.98 13.11
C MET A 1 0.20 -3.96 11.98
N ILE A 2 -0.71 -2.99 12.00
CA ILE A 2 -0.83 -1.96 10.95
C ILE A 2 0.53 -1.26 10.66
N GLU A 3 1.34 -1.07 11.71
CA GLU A 3 2.70 -0.52 11.64
C GLU A 3 3.63 -1.31 10.70
N ASP A 4 3.59 -2.64 10.75
CA ASP A 4 4.45 -3.50 9.91
C ASP A 4 4.12 -3.35 8.43
N LEU A 5 2.85 -3.12 8.12
CA LEU A 5 2.38 -2.93 6.76
C LEU A 5 2.82 -1.58 6.21
N LYS A 6 2.68 -0.52 7.02
CA LYS A 6 3.12 0.82 6.67
C LYS A 6 4.62 0.84 6.40
N SER A 7 5.46 0.31 7.30
CA SER A 7 6.91 0.27 7.09
C SER A 7 7.33 -0.58 5.88
N ARG A 8 6.62 -1.67 5.56
CA ARG A 8 6.88 -2.45 4.33
C ARG A 8 6.56 -1.66 3.08
N LEU A 9 5.45 -0.92 3.07
CA LEU A 9 5.03 -0.10 1.94
C LEU A 9 5.94 1.11 1.77
N GLU A 10 6.33 1.79 2.84
CA GLU A 10 7.32 2.88 2.82
C GLU A 10 8.71 2.38 2.37
N GLY A 11 9.09 1.16 2.75
CA GLY A 11 10.33 0.53 2.27
C GLY A 11 10.28 0.12 0.79
N ALA A 12 9.12 -0.33 0.30
CA ALA A 12 8.91 -0.67 -1.10
C ALA A 12 8.79 0.58 -1.99
N PHE A 13 8.31 1.69 -1.44
CA PHE A 13 8.08 2.94 -2.14
C PHE A 13 8.68 4.11 -1.32
N ALA A 14 9.93 4.45 -1.61
CA ALA A 14 10.70 5.44 -0.84
C ALA A 14 10.07 6.84 -0.73
N ASP A 15 9.28 7.25 -1.74
CA ASP A 15 8.54 8.52 -1.77
C ASP A 15 7.02 8.32 -1.64
N ALA A 16 6.57 7.20 -1.08
CA ALA A 16 5.15 6.97 -0.85
C ALA A 16 4.68 7.52 0.48
N GLU A 17 3.59 8.27 0.43
CA GLU A 17 2.76 8.54 1.59
C GLU A 17 1.78 7.37 1.77
N VAL A 18 1.93 6.66 2.88
CA VAL A 18 1.12 5.49 3.23
C VAL A 18 0.26 5.82 4.45
N ALA A 19 -1.05 5.83 4.28
CA ALA A 19 -2.03 5.89 5.37
C ALA A 19 -2.82 4.58 5.41
N VAL A 20 -2.91 3.98 6.59
CA VAL A 20 -3.64 2.73 6.80
C VAL A 20 -4.68 2.97 7.88
N ASP A 21 -5.95 2.85 7.51
CA ASP A 21 -7.10 2.96 8.38
C ASP A 21 -7.70 1.58 8.61
N GLY A 22 -7.87 1.20 9.88
CA GLY A 22 -8.44 -0.09 10.26
C GLY A 22 -9.72 0.13 11.05
N GLU A 23 -10.87 -0.05 10.42
CA GLU A 23 -12.17 0.02 11.09
C GLU A 23 -12.76 -1.38 11.23
N GLY A 24 -12.69 -1.93 12.45
CA GLY A 24 -13.19 -3.27 12.76
C GLY A 24 -12.41 -4.39 12.04
N ASN A 25 -13.07 -5.07 11.10
CA ASN A 25 -12.48 -6.18 10.31
C ASN A 25 -12.07 -5.74 8.89
N ARG A 26 -12.10 -4.45 8.59
CA ARG A 26 -11.73 -3.90 7.28
C ARG A 26 -10.56 -2.96 7.45
N PHE A 27 -9.56 -3.15 6.59
CA PHE A 27 -8.40 -2.27 6.48
C PHE A 27 -8.48 -1.55 5.14
N GLU A 28 -8.43 -0.22 5.17
CA GLU A 28 -8.25 0.64 4.01
C GLU A 28 -6.82 1.18 3.98
N ILE A 29 -6.23 1.14 2.80
CA ILE A 29 -4.84 1.57 2.58
C ILE A 29 -4.88 2.64 1.51
N HIS A 30 -4.46 3.83 1.89
CA HIS A 30 -4.26 4.97 1.01
C HIS A 30 -2.77 5.12 0.74
N LEU A 31 -2.37 4.91 -0.51
CA LEU A 31 -0.98 4.98 -0.93
C LEU A 31 -0.82 5.99 -2.06
N VAL A 32 -0.06 7.04 -1.81
CA VAL A 32 0.23 8.12 -2.75
C VAL A 32 1.72 8.11 -3.03
N SER A 33 2.12 7.83 -4.27
CA SER A 33 3.54 7.80 -4.66
C SER A 33 3.69 8.21 -6.11
N ALA A 34 4.82 8.84 -6.43
CA ALA A 34 5.22 9.11 -7.82
C ALA A 34 5.42 7.81 -8.62
N ALA A 35 5.70 6.68 -7.97
CA ALA A 35 5.79 5.36 -8.60
C ALA A 35 4.47 4.90 -9.26
N PHE A 36 3.36 5.53 -8.88
CA PHE A 36 2.04 5.27 -9.44
C PHE A 36 1.62 6.25 -10.53
N ASP A 37 2.43 7.28 -10.80
CA ASP A 37 2.17 8.20 -11.88
C ASP A 37 2.28 7.48 -13.23
N GLY A 38 1.29 7.70 -14.11
CA GLY A 38 1.16 6.99 -15.38
C GLY A 38 0.73 5.50 -15.29
N LEU A 39 0.54 4.92 -14.10
CA LEU A 39 0.04 3.55 -13.96
C LEU A 39 -1.49 3.48 -14.00
N THR A 40 -2.01 2.44 -14.66
CA THR A 40 -3.46 2.15 -14.66
C THR A 40 -3.92 1.72 -13.27
N ARG A 41 -5.22 1.91 -12.98
CA ARG A 41 -5.83 1.53 -11.69
C ARG A 41 -5.50 0.09 -11.27
N VAL A 42 -5.56 -0.86 -12.22
CA VAL A 42 -5.23 -2.27 -11.98
C VAL A 42 -3.76 -2.48 -11.67
N LYS A 43 -2.84 -1.84 -12.41
CA LYS A 43 -1.40 -1.96 -12.16
C LYS A 43 -1.01 -1.41 -10.79
N ARG A 44 -1.63 -0.30 -10.37
CA ARG A 44 -1.47 0.25 -9.02
C ARG A 44 -1.90 -0.77 -7.96
N GLN A 45 -3.09 -1.36 -8.12
CA GLN A 45 -3.55 -2.42 -7.24
C GLN A 45 -2.65 -3.66 -7.26
N GLN A 46 -2.15 -4.11 -8.41
CA GLN A 46 -1.22 -5.23 -8.47
C GLN A 46 0.11 -4.95 -7.77
N ALA A 47 0.67 -3.75 -7.92
CA ALA A 47 1.89 -3.36 -7.21
C ALA A 47 1.68 -3.36 -5.71
N VAL A 48 0.53 -2.84 -5.25
CA VAL A 48 0.14 -2.87 -3.83
C VAL A 48 -0.07 -4.32 -3.37
N TYR A 49 -0.88 -5.13 -4.06
CA TYR A 49 -1.08 -6.54 -3.72
C TYR A 49 0.20 -7.38 -3.79
N ALA A 50 1.21 -7.02 -4.58
CA ALA A 50 2.49 -7.72 -4.57
C ALA A 50 3.26 -7.52 -3.26
N VAL A 51 3.08 -6.38 -2.58
CA VAL A 51 3.72 -6.06 -1.30
C VAL A 51 2.94 -6.64 -0.12
N ILE A 52 1.61 -6.67 -0.23
CA ILE A 52 0.71 -7.11 0.85
C ILE A 52 0.19 -8.54 0.67
N GLY A 53 0.39 -9.15 -0.49
CA GLY A 53 -0.19 -10.44 -0.85
C GLY A 53 0.29 -11.60 0.01
N ASP A 54 1.44 -11.46 0.66
CA ASP A 54 1.95 -12.41 1.68
C ASP A 54 1.25 -12.28 3.05
N LEU A 55 0.42 -11.24 3.24
CA LEU A 55 -0.29 -10.95 4.49
C LEU A 55 -1.76 -11.40 4.48
N ILE A 56 -2.25 -11.93 3.36
CA ILE A 56 -3.65 -12.31 3.12
C ILE A 56 -3.79 -13.83 3.05
#